data_AF-A0A8A8DH94-F1
#
_entry.id   AF-A0A8A8DH94-F1
#
_cell.length_a   1.000
_cell.length_b   1.000
_cell.length_c   1.000
_cell.angle_alpha   90.00
_cell.angle_beta   90.00
_cell.angle_gamma   90.00
#
_symmetry.space_group_name_H-M   'P 1'
#
loop_
_entity.id
_entity.type
_entity.pdbx_description
1 polymer ?
#
loop_
_entity_poly.entity_id
_entity_poly.type
_entity_poly.pdbx_seq_one_letter_code
_entity_poly.pdbx_strand_id
1 'polypeptide(L)'
;MPADSARQVTLTAVPPVFDGAALQLRFVVEVDGAPQTWAITVEALEDHFGARSALEADLRDAFERGRARIEAACADLLANGNEGDVVLHSGYFRAPAGRARAGLFPSGRR
;
A
#
# COMPACT_ATOMS: atom_id res chain seq x y z
N MET A 1 -3.61 9.23 -32.01
CA MET A 1 -3.27 8.23 -30.98
C MET A 1 -3.59 8.86 -29.63
N PRO A 2 -4.59 8.42 -28.86
CA PRO A 2 -4.67 8.86 -27.48
C PRO A 2 -3.41 8.34 -26.78
N ALA A 3 -2.77 9.21 -26.00
CA ALA A 3 -1.69 8.79 -25.12
C ALA A 3 -2.22 7.64 -24.25
N ASP A 4 -1.44 6.57 -24.16
CA ASP A 4 -1.60 5.56 -23.13
C ASP A 4 -1.51 6.32 -21.79
N SER A 5 -2.66 6.67 -21.21
CA SER A 5 -2.70 7.41 -19.95
C SER A 5 -2.13 6.48 -18.90
N ALA A 6 -0.82 6.60 -18.64
CA ALA A 6 -0.16 5.89 -17.56
C ALA A 6 -0.94 6.20 -16.28
N ARG A 7 -1.53 5.16 -15.71
CA ARG A 7 -2.38 5.26 -14.54
C ARG A 7 -1.59 5.86 -13.38
N GLN A 8 -2.09 6.95 -12.80
CA GLN A 8 -1.35 7.68 -11.77
C GLN A 8 -1.94 7.39 -10.39
N VAL A 9 -1.07 7.21 -9.40
CA VAL A 9 -1.46 7.10 -8.00
C VAL A 9 -0.68 8.07 -7.15
N THR A 10 -1.36 8.71 -6.22
CA THR A 10 -0.73 9.63 -5.27
C THR A 10 -1.32 9.42 -3.88
N LEU A 11 -0.46 9.33 -2.86
CA LEU A 11 -0.92 9.29 -1.47
C LEU A 11 -1.52 10.65 -1.10
N THR A 12 -2.69 10.65 -0.48
CA THR A 12 -3.30 11.88 0.04
C THR A 12 -2.61 12.34 1.33
N ALA A 13 -2.98 13.54 1.81
CA ALA A 13 -2.59 14.04 3.13
C ALA A 13 -3.56 13.59 4.24
N VAL A 14 -4.58 12.80 3.93
CA VAL A 14 -5.53 12.30 4.94
C VAL A 14 -4.78 11.34 5.87
N PRO A 15 -4.78 11.58 7.20
CA PRO A 15 -4.08 10.71 8.14
C PRO A 15 -4.62 9.27 8.05
N PRO A 16 -3.75 8.27 8.05
CA PRO A 16 -4.19 6.89 7.93
C PRO A 16 -4.77 6.39 9.27
N VAL A 17 -5.80 5.55 9.18
CA VAL A 17 -6.60 5.09 10.32
C VAL A 17 -6.25 3.65 10.66
N PHE A 18 -5.94 3.37 11.91
CA PHE A 18 -5.68 2.01 12.35
C PHE A 18 -6.98 1.20 12.52
N ASP A 19 -7.03 0.05 11.86
CA ASP A 19 -8.02 -0.99 12.06
C ASP A 19 -7.39 -2.12 12.87
N GLY A 20 -7.66 -2.11 14.17
CA GLY A 20 -7.16 -3.13 15.10
C GLY A 20 -7.77 -4.52 14.91
N ALA A 21 -8.95 -4.63 14.28
CA ALA A 21 -9.57 -5.93 14.01
C ALA A 21 -8.89 -6.65 12.83
N ALA A 22 -8.49 -5.89 11.81
CA ALA A 22 -7.77 -6.41 10.65
C ALA A 22 -6.23 -6.37 10.80
N LEU A 23 -5.71 -5.73 11.85
CA LEU A 23 -4.28 -5.42 12.03
C LEU A 23 -3.69 -4.71 10.81
N GLN A 24 -4.37 -3.64 10.38
CA GLN A 24 -4.05 -2.87 9.19
C GLN A 24 -4.13 -1.37 9.44
N LEU A 25 -3.28 -0.61 8.76
CA LEU A 25 -3.39 0.84 8.68
C LEU A 25 -4.02 1.19 7.32
N ARG A 26 -5.20 1.81 7.35
CA ARG A 26 -5.96 2.20 6.15
C ARG A 26 -5.60 3.62 5.74
N PHE A 27 -5.31 3.84 4.46
CA PHE A 27 -4.90 5.14 3.93
C PHE A 27 -5.61 5.43 2.61
N VAL A 28 -5.66 6.71 2.23
CA VAL A 28 -6.33 7.14 1.00
C VAL A 28 -5.28 7.48 -0.05
N VAL A 29 -5.45 6.88 -1.22
CA VAL A 29 -4.73 7.22 -2.46
C VAL A 29 -5.70 7.83 -3.46
N GLU A 30 -5.22 8.75 -4.28
CA GLU A 30 -5.93 9.19 -5.48
C GLU A 30 -5.41 8.39 -6.67
N VAL A 31 -6.29 7.64 -7.32
CA VAL A 31 -6.01 6.86 -8.54
C VAL A 31 -6.76 7.53 -9.68
N ASP A 32 -6.02 8.07 -10.66
CA ASP A 32 -6.59 8.82 -11.79
C ASP A 32 -7.57 9.93 -11.35
N GLY A 33 -7.30 10.57 -10.21
CA GLY A 33 -8.14 11.62 -9.62
C GLY A 33 -9.36 11.10 -8.82
N ALA A 34 -9.52 9.79 -8.68
CA ALA A 34 -10.55 9.19 -7.82
C ALA A 34 -9.95 8.69 -6.50
N PRO A 35 -10.48 9.12 -5.33
CA PRO A 35 -9.98 8.64 -4.04
C PRO A 35 -10.38 7.17 -3.83
N GLN A 36 -9.41 6.35 -3.42
CA GLN A 36 -9.59 4.95 -3.04
C GLN A 36 -8.96 4.69 -1.66
N THR A 37 -9.60 3.83 -0.87
CA THR A 37 -9.07 3.42 0.44
C THR A 37 -8.31 2.12 0.28
N TRP A 38 -7.02 2.14 0.55
CA TRP A 38 -6.14 0.98 0.55
C TRP A 38 -5.64 0.73 1.97
N ALA A 39 -4.97 -0.40 2.19
CA ALA A 39 -4.43 -0.76 3.49
C ALA A 39 -2.97 -1.24 3.41
N ILE A 40 -2.26 -1.14 4.52
CA ILE A 40 -0.96 -1.77 4.74
C ILE A 40 -0.99 -2.53 6.06
N THR A 41 -0.43 -3.75 6.11
CA THR A 41 -0.47 -4.57 7.33
C THR A 41 0.49 -4.04 8.39
N VAL A 42 0.16 -4.27 9.66
CA VAL A 42 1.06 -4.00 10.79
C VAL A 42 2.40 -4.71 10.59
N GLU A 43 2.39 -5.98 10.18
CA GLU A 43 3.60 -6.76 9.87
C GLU A 43 4.49 -6.06 8.84
N ALA A 44 3.90 -5.47 7.78
CA ALA A 44 4.69 -4.76 6.78
C ALA A 44 5.36 -3.51 7.36
N LEU A 45 4.62 -2.75 8.19
CA LEU A 45 5.13 -1.56 8.87
C LEU A 45 6.26 -1.87 9.84
N GLU A 46 6.18 -2.99 10.56
CA GLU A 46 7.23 -3.46 11.47
C GLU A 46 8.46 -3.92 10.68
N ASP A 47 8.27 -4.84 9.72
CA ASP A 47 9.36 -5.48 8.97
C ASP A 47 10.16 -4.48 8.09
N HIS A 48 9.47 -3.51 7.48
CA HIS A 48 10.05 -2.71 6.38
C HIS A 48 10.12 -1.21 6.63
N PHE A 49 9.38 -0.70 7.61
CA PHE A 49 9.24 0.73 7.86
C PHE A 49 9.59 1.12 9.31
N GLY A 50 10.00 0.12 10.11
CA GLY A 50 10.53 0.30 11.45
C GLY A 50 9.48 0.74 12.46
N ALA A 51 8.22 0.30 12.32
CA ALA A 51 7.26 0.45 13.42
C ALA A 51 7.81 -0.27 14.66
N ARG A 52 7.81 0.43 15.81
CA ARG A 52 8.39 -0.09 17.06
C ARG A 52 7.42 -0.99 17.82
N SER A 53 6.13 -0.87 17.52
CA SER A 53 5.04 -1.66 18.09
C SER A 53 3.80 -1.57 17.21
N ALA A 54 2.80 -2.41 17.50
CA ALA A 54 1.46 -2.37 16.92
C ALA A 54 0.58 -1.23 17.48
N LEU A 55 1.14 -0.24 18.18
CA LEU A 55 0.40 0.95 18.62
C LEU A 55 0.21 1.92 17.45
N GLU A 56 -1.00 2.48 17.31
CA GLU A 56 -1.36 3.35 16.19
C GLU A 56 -0.37 4.50 15.94
N ALA A 57 0.17 5.12 16.98
CA ALA A 57 1.17 6.19 16.84
C ALA A 57 2.46 5.70 16.17
N ASP A 58 3.01 4.56 16.62
CA ASP A 58 4.23 3.99 16.02
C ASP A 58 4.00 3.53 14.58
N LEU A 59 2.80 3.03 14.27
CA LEU A 59 2.38 2.63 12.92
C LEU A 59 2.27 3.83 11.98
N ARG A 60 1.64 4.92 12.43
CA ARG A 60 1.55 6.18 11.67
C ARG A 60 2.93 6.78 11.44
N ASP A 61 3.79 6.80 12.45
CA ASP A 61 5.16 7.31 12.31
C ASP A 61 5.96 6.48 11.30
N ALA A 62 5.80 5.14 11.30
CA ALA A 62 6.43 4.27 10.32
C ALA A 62 5.90 4.49 8.91
N PHE A 63 4.58 4.66 8.77
CA PHE A 63 3.94 4.98 7.51
C PHE A 63 4.48 6.28 6.92
N GLU A 64 4.58 7.35 7.72
CA GLU A 64 5.10 8.65 7.26
C GLU A 64 6.57 8.57 6.85
N ARG A 65 7.43 7.87 7.62
CA ARG A 65 8.82 7.61 7.21
C ARG A 65 8.92 6.83 5.91
N GLY A 66 7.96 5.92 5.69
CA GLY A 66 7.87 5.03 4.54
C GLY A 66 7.15 5.59 3.32
N ARG A 67 6.55 6.78 3.42
CA ARG A 67 5.53 7.29 2.49
C ARG A 67 5.94 7.17 1.03
N ALA A 68 7.14 7.61 0.66
CA ALA A 68 7.63 7.55 -0.72
C ALA A 68 7.75 6.11 -1.26
N ARG A 69 8.17 5.16 -0.42
CA ARG A 69 8.31 3.74 -0.81
C ARG A 69 6.95 3.05 -0.89
N ILE A 70 6.01 3.42 -0.03
CA ILE A 70 4.62 2.96 -0.09
C ILE A 70 3.96 3.46 -1.37
N GLU A 71 4.14 4.73 -1.72
CA GLU A 71 3.61 5.33 -2.96
C GLU A 71 4.15 4.64 -4.21
N ALA A 72 5.46 4.35 -4.24
CA ALA A 72 6.07 3.59 -5.33
C ALA A 72 5.46 2.17 -5.47
N ALA A 73 5.22 1.48 -4.34
CA ALA A 73 4.56 0.18 -4.35
C ALA A 73 3.10 0.28 -4.85
N CYS A 74 2.39 1.36 -4.52
CA CYS A 74 1.07 1.62 -5.07
C CYS A 74 1.11 1.79 -6.60
N ALA A 75 2.08 2.56 -7.10
CA ALA A 75 2.25 2.79 -8.54
C ALA A 75 2.57 1.49 -9.29
N ASP A 76 3.43 0.66 -8.72
CA ASP A 76 3.76 -0.66 -9.28
C ASP A 76 2.52 -1.57 -9.33
N LEU A 77 1.71 -1.60 -8.27
CA LEU A 77 0.48 -2.41 -8.24
C LEU A 77 -0.52 -1.97 -9.30
N LEU A 78 -0.71 -0.66 -9.44
CA LEU A 78 -1.61 -0.07 -10.40
C LEU A 78 -1.16 -0.36 -11.85
N ALA A 79 0.15 -0.28 -12.11
CA ALA A 79 0.74 -0.63 -13.40
C ALA A 79 0.57 -2.13 -13.76
N ASN A 80 0.43 -3.00 -12.75
CA ASN A 80 0.15 -4.42 -12.93
C ASN A 80 -1.36 -4.75 -13.03
N GLY A 81 -2.23 -3.74 -13.08
CA GLY A 81 -3.69 -3.91 -13.24
C GLY A 81 -4.42 -4.28 -11.95
N ASN A 82 -3.84 -4.02 -10.78
CA ASN A 82 -4.55 -4.21 -9.51
C ASN A 82 -5.48 -3.02 -9.27
N GLU A 83 -6.76 -3.30 -9.02
CA GLU A 83 -7.80 -2.32 -8.75
C GLU A 83 -8.65 -2.76 -7.55
N GLY A 84 -9.21 -1.81 -6.79
CA GLY A 84 -10.13 -2.09 -5.68
C GLY A 84 -9.45 -2.14 -4.30
N ASP A 85 -9.87 -3.08 -3.45
CA ASP A 85 -9.40 -3.25 -2.07
C ASP A 85 -7.98 -3.83 -2.03
N VAL A 86 -6.99 -2.96 -2.16
CA VAL A 86 -5.57 -3.32 -2.10
C VAL A 86 -5.08 -3.34 -0.66
N VAL A 87 -4.37 -4.41 -0.30
CA VAL A 87 -3.66 -4.53 0.99
C VAL A 87 -2.18 -4.81 0.74
N LEU A 88 -1.32 -3.89 1.16
CA LEU A 88 0.13 -4.01 1.13
C LEU A 88 0.61 -4.88 2.31
N HIS A 89 0.99 -6.13 2.03
CA HIS A 89 1.63 -7.03 2.98
C HIS A 89 3.17 -6.98 2.89
N SER A 90 3.87 -7.50 3.91
CA SER A 90 5.34 -7.54 3.99
C SER A 90 6.00 -8.09 2.72
N GLY A 91 5.38 -9.11 2.10
CA GLY A 91 5.85 -9.72 0.85
C GLY A 91 6.09 -8.75 -0.32
N TYR A 92 5.33 -7.64 -0.44
CA TYR A 92 5.54 -6.64 -1.51
C TYR A 92 6.87 -5.89 -1.36
N PHE A 93 7.45 -5.89 -0.16
CA PHE A 93 8.62 -5.10 0.18
C PHE A 93 9.89 -5.96 0.33
N ARG A 94 9.81 -7.29 0.15
CA ARG A 94 10.94 -8.21 0.37
C ARG A 94 12.00 -8.20 -0.75
N ALA A 95 11.64 -7.83 -1.97
CA ALA A 95 12.60 -7.82 -3.08
C ALA A 95 13.34 -6.46 -3.16
N PRO A 96 14.67 -6.44 -3.32
CA PRO A 96 15.38 -5.23 -3.72
C PRO A 96 14.87 -4.79 -5.10
N ALA A 97 14.75 -3.47 -5.33
CA ALA A 97 14.23 -2.88 -6.56
C ALA A 97 14.85 -3.52 -7.81
N GLY A 98 14.13 -4.47 -8.40
CA GLY A 98 14.67 -5.42 -9.36
C GLY A 98 13.63 -6.46 -9.73
N ARG A 99 12.52 -6.00 -10.34
CA ARG A 99 11.43 -6.81 -10.92
C ARG A 99 10.83 -7.86 -9.96
N ALA A 100 9.98 -7.43 -9.03
CA ALA A 100 9.04 -8.36 -8.41
C ALA A 100 7.85 -8.59 -9.37
N ARG A 101 7.72 -9.81 -9.90
CA ARG A 101 6.52 -10.22 -10.63
C ARG A 101 5.36 -10.28 -9.64
N ALA A 102 4.25 -9.64 -9.96
CA ALA A 102 3.02 -9.66 -9.17
C ALA A 102 2.62 -11.11 -8.85
N GLY A 103 2.71 -11.49 -7.58
CA GLY A 103 2.16 -12.73 -7.08
C GLY A 103 0.64 -12.63 -7.10
N LEU A 104 0.02 -13.25 -8.10
CA LEU A 104 -1.41 -13.47 -8.17
C LEU A 104 -1.81 -14.44 -7.04
N PHE A 105 -2.42 -13.92 -5.98
CA PHE A 105 -3.14 -14.75 -5.03
C PHE A 105 -4.60 -14.86 -5.48
N PRO A 106 -5.11 -16.05 -5.86
CA PRO A 106 -6.54 -16.23 -6.08
C PRO A 106 -7.25 -16.20 -4.72
N SER A 107 -8.17 -15.25 -4.56
CA SER A 107 -9.12 -15.20 -3.46
C SER A 107 -10.05 -16.41 -3.53
N GLY A 108 -9.75 -17.43 -2.73
CA GLY A 108 -10.62 -18.58 -2.52
C GLY A 108 -11.90 -18.15 -1.80
N ARG A 109 -13.03 -18.12 -2.52
CA ARG A 109 -14.36 -18.05 -1.93
C ARG A 109 -14.67 -19.35 -1.20
N ARG A 110 -15.20 -19.26 0.02
CA ARG A 110 -16.05 -20.29 0.63
C ARG A 110 -17.44 -19.73 0.79
#